data_AF-A0A6A9SYC6-F1
#
_entry.id   AF-A0A6A9SYC6-F1
#
_cell.length_a   1.000
_cell.length_b   1.000
_cell.length_c   1.000
_cell.angle_alpha   90.00
_cell.angle_beta   90.00
_cell.angle_gamma   90.00
#
_symmetry.space_group_name_H-M   'P 1'
#
loop_
_entity.id
_entity.type
_entity.pdbx_description
1 polymer ?
#
loop_
_entity_poly.entity_id
_entity_poly.type
_entity_poly.pdbx_seq_one_letter_code
_entity_poly.pdbx_strand_id
1 'polypeptide(L)'
;MAESEPADADEPLNPESILVAVDALQPADDGDLSLTDSFRSAWDEEIADVKATADREDEIRAVIGIEDSDVSFESHNEAYKILVDGNLVGLLESEAALYADLAAARLLMDRYEAWDDLSIADRSRLLKGLRLFLETCPDCGNDVTFDTEEVESCCGSYPVAAVDCGECGSRLFESAPLEQ
;
A
#
# COMPACT_ATOMS: atom_id res chain seq x y z
N MET A 1 -4.16 -27.25 36.08
CA MET A 1 -5.21 -26.28 35.75
C MET A 1 -4.46 -25.05 35.27
N ALA A 2 -4.09 -25.03 33.99
CA ALA A 2 -3.61 -23.82 33.34
C ALA A 2 -4.78 -23.42 32.45
N GLU A 3 -5.48 -22.35 32.85
CA GLU A 3 -6.57 -21.77 32.08
C GLU A 3 -5.98 -21.33 30.73
N SER A 4 -6.54 -21.92 29.66
CA SER A 4 -6.36 -21.40 28.32
C SER A 4 -7.09 -20.06 28.26
N GLU A 5 -6.33 -18.97 28.16
CA GLU A 5 -6.87 -17.67 27.78
C GLU A 5 -7.46 -17.81 26.36
N PRO A 6 -8.72 -17.41 26.12
CA PRO A 6 -9.26 -17.39 24.78
C PRO A 6 -8.49 -16.34 23.99
N ALA A 7 -7.90 -16.74 22.86
CA ALA A 7 -7.36 -15.77 21.91
C ALA A 7 -8.54 -14.92 21.40
N ASP A 8 -8.54 -13.64 21.76
CA ASP A 8 -9.47 -12.63 21.26
C ASP A 8 -9.45 -12.64 19.72
N ALA A 9 -10.58 -13.02 19.11
CA ALA A 9 -10.75 -13.07 17.66
C ALA A 9 -11.15 -11.70 17.06
N ASP A 10 -10.77 -10.59 17.71
CA ASP A 10 -11.15 -9.22 17.33
C ASP A 10 -9.95 -8.24 17.36
N GLU A 11 -8.72 -8.73 17.53
CA GLU A 11 -7.56 -7.83 17.46
C GLU A 11 -7.37 -7.36 16.00
N PRO A 12 -7.44 -6.04 15.74
CA PRO A 12 -7.27 -5.53 14.38
C PRO A 12 -5.90 -5.93 13.84
N LEU A 13 -5.86 -6.35 12.58
CA LEU A 13 -4.64 -6.74 11.89
C LEU A 13 -3.54 -5.70 12.09
N ASN A 14 -2.40 -6.13 12.63
CA ASN A 14 -1.22 -5.30 12.79
C ASN A 14 -0.32 -5.45 11.54
N PRO A 15 -0.27 -4.44 10.66
CA PRO A 15 0.42 -4.57 9.38
C PRO A 15 1.93 -4.75 9.56
N GLU A 16 2.55 -4.03 10.50
CA GLU A 16 3.98 -4.11 10.78
C GLU A 16 4.40 -5.52 11.18
N SER A 17 3.64 -6.16 12.07
CA SER A 17 3.91 -7.52 12.54
C SER A 17 3.87 -8.53 11.40
N ILE A 18 2.93 -8.39 10.47
CA ILE A 18 2.82 -9.26 9.29
C ILE A 18 3.98 -8.99 8.34
N LEU A 19 4.27 -7.72 8.03
CA LEU A 19 5.34 -7.34 7.12
C LEU A 19 6.72 -7.76 7.63
N VAL A 20 6.96 -7.72 8.94
CA VAL A 20 8.16 -8.29 9.55
C VAL A 20 8.16 -9.83 9.43
N ALA A 21 7.02 -10.49 9.68
CA ALA A 21 6.93 -11.95 9.61
C ALA A 21 7.21 -12.51 8.21
N VAL A 22 6.93 -11.75 7.15
CA VAL A 22 7.18 -12.13 5.74
C VAL A 22 8.49 -11.61 5.18
N ASP A 23 9.41 -11.14 6.05
CA ASP A 23 10.72 -10.58 5.66
C ASP A 23 10.61 -9.37 4.73
N ALA A 24 9.51 -8.61 4.81
CA ALA A 24 9.37 -7.34 4.09
C ALA A 24 10.02 -6.20 4.87
N LEU A 25 9.83 -6.19 6.20
CA LEU A 25 10.39 -5.19 7.09
C LEU A 25 11.34 -5.81 8.12
N GLN A 26 12.31 -5.01 8.56
CA GLN A 26 13.25 -5.33 9.63
C GLN A 26 13.43 -4.13 10.55
N PRO A 27 13.82 -4.34 11.83
CA PRO A 27 14.19 -3.25 12.72
C PRO A 27 15.46 -2.54 12.23
N ALA A 28 15.44 -1.22 12.23
CA ALA A 28 16.57 -0.35 11.93
C ALA A 28 17.34 0.06 13.21
N ASP A 29 18.56 0.58 13.03
CA ASP A 29 19.42 1.02 14.15
C ASP A 29 18.81 2.14 15.02
N ASP A 30 17.92 2.95 14.45
CA ASP A 30 17.24 4.05 15.14
C ASP A 30 16.01 3.57 15.96
N GLY A 31 15.66 2.28 15.86
CA GLY A 31 14.49 1.70 16.51
C GLY A 31 13.20 1.74 15.68
N ASP A 32 13.27 2.28 14.47
CA ASP A 32 12.19 2.25 13.47
C ASP A 32 12.22 0.97 12.62
N LEU A 33 11.37 0.88 11.60
CA LEU A 33 11.35 -0.21 10.62
C LEU A 33 11.95 0.25 9.29
N SER A 34 12.56 -0.68 8.57
CA SER A 34 13.04 -0.46 7.20
C SER A 34 12.76 -1.67 6.34
N LEU A 35 12.74 -1.48 5.01
CA LEU A 35 12.69 -2.60 4.08
C LEU A 35 13.92 -3.49 4.27
N THR A 36 13.72 -4.80 4.16
CA THR A 36 14.82 -5.71 3.92
C THR A 36 15.39 -5.47 2.51
N ASP A 37 16.70 -5.63 2.34
CA ASP A 37 17.32 -5.45 1.00
C ASP A 37 16.75 -6.43 -0.03
N SER A 38 16.35 -7.63 0.42
CA SER A 38 15.72 -8.67 -0.38
C SER A 38 14.32 -8.25 -0.85
N PHE A 39 13.50 -7.68 0.03
CA PHE A 39 12.17 -7.20 -0.35
C PHE A 39 12.26 -5.96 -1.22
N ARG A 40 13.11 -4.99 -0.87
CA ARG A 40 13.34 -3.78 -1.69
C ARG A 40 13.65 -4.14 -3.14
N SER A 41 14.68 -4.97 -3.35
CA SER A 41 15.11 -5.36 -4.70
C SER A 41 13.98 -6.07 -5.47
N ALA A 42 13.30 -7.02 -4.83
CA ALA A 42 12.18 -7.72 -5.46
C ALA A 42 11.01 -6.77 -5.77
N TRP A 43 10.74 -5.80 -4.90
CA TRP A 43 9.63 -4.87 -5.09
C TRP A 43 9.91 -3.89 -6.23
N ASP A 44 11.13 -3.38 -6.35
CA ASP A 44 11.55 -2.57 -7.50
C ASP A 44 11.43 -3.34 -8.83
N GLU A 45 11.80 -4.62 -8.84
CA GLU A 45 11.66 -5.49 -10.01
C GLU A 45 10.18 -5.69 -10.40
N GLU A 46 9.32 -6.00 -9.42
CA GLU A 46 7.87 -6.17 -9.65
C GLU A 46 7.20 -4.86 -10.07
N ILE A 47 7.60 -3.70 -9.51
CA ILE A 47 7.11 -2.38 -9.93
C ILE A 47 7.42 -2.14 -11.41
N ALA A 48 8.65 -2.45 -11.84
CA ALA A 48 9.04 -2.31 -13.23
C ALA A 48 8.21 -3.21 -14.16
N ASP A 49 7.88 -4.44 -13.73
CA ASP A 49 7.06 -5.37 -14.50
C ASP A 49 5.58 -4.91 -14.58
N VAL A 50 4.97 -4.54 -13.46
CA VAL A 50 3.59 -4.01 -13.40
C VAL A 50 3.43 -2.79 -14.32
N LYS A 51 4.44 -1.93 -14.40
CA LYS A 51 4.41 -0.77 -15.31
C LYS A 51 4.48 -1.15 -16.79
N ALA A 52 5.20 -2.23 -17.09
CA ALA A 52 5.31 -2.74 -18.45
C ALA A 52 4.07 -3.55 -18.87
N THR A 53 3.25 -4.02 -17.91
CA THR A 53 2.07 -4.82 -18.20
C THR A 53 0.90 -3.98 -18.73
N ALA A 54 0.15 -4.55 -19.66
CA ALA A 54 -1.10 -3.96 -20.14
C ALA A 54 -2.32 -4.40 -19.29
N ASP A 55 -2.25 -5.59 -18.67
CA ASP A 55 -3.38 -6.28 -18.04
C ASP A 55 -3.52 -5.97 -16.53
N ARG A 56 -3.43 -4.68 -16.15
CA ARG A 56 -3.55 -4.22 -14.75
C ARG A 56 -4.91 -4.54 -14.11
N GLU A 57 -5.93 -4.70 -14.95
CA GLU A 57 -7.28 -5.09 -14.54
C GLU A 57 -7.30 -6.49 -13.90
N ASP A 58 -6.58 -7.45 -14.48
CA ASP A 58 -6.48 -8.81 -13.95
C ASP A 58 -5.71 -8.87 -12.64
N GLU A 59 -4.69 -8.02 -12.49
CA GLU A 59 -3.97 -7.91 -11.22
C GLU A 59 -4.86 -7.39 -10.11
N ILE A 60 -5.66 -6.36 -10.38
CA ILE A 60 -6.63 -5.85 -9.40
C ILE A 60 -7.70 -6.90 -9.06
N ARG A 61 -8.18 -7.67 -10.05
CA ARG A 61 -9.09 -8.79 -9.78
C ARG A 61 -8.48 -9.79 -8.80
N ALA A 62 -7.21 -10.14 -8.98
CA ALA A 62 -6.49 -11.03 -8.07
C ALA A 62 -6.35 -10.43 -6.66
N VAL A 63 -5.96 -9.15 -6.56
CA VAL A 63 -5.83 -8.46 -5.26
C VAL A 63 -7.17 -8.39 -4.52
N ILE A 64 -8.27 -8.09 -5.22
CA ILE A 64 -9.61 -8.00 -4.62
C ILE A 64 -10.21 -9.39 -4.35
N GLY A 65 -9.80 -10.41 -5.11
CA GLY A 65 -10.36 -11.78 -5.04
C GLY A 65 -11.70 -11.91 -5.77
N ILE A 66 -11.84 -11.29 -6.94
CA ILE A 66 -13.04 -11.36 -7.78
C ILE A 66 -12.74 -11.95 -9.16
N GLU A 67 -13.72 -12.60 -9.77
CA GLU A 67 -13.64 -13.21 -11.10
C GLU A 67 -14.67 -12.54 -12.04
N ASP A 68 -14.35 -12.41 -13.33
CA ASP A 68 -15.26 -11.98 -14.41
C ASP A 68 -15.95 -10.60 -14.26
N SER A 69 -15.52 -9.76 -13.31
CA SER A 69 -16.00 -8.37 -13.20
C SER A 69 -15.23 -7.39 -14.10
N ASP A 70 -15.94 -6.37 -14.58
CA ASP A 70 -15.32 -5.25 -15.30
C ASP A 70 -14.53 -4.38 -14.32
N VAL A 71 -13.23 -4.25 -14.53
CA VAL A 71 -12.36 -3.39 -13.72
C VAL A 71 -11.95 -2.22 -14.58
N SER A 72 -12.07 -1.01 -14.06
CA SER A 72 -11.62 0.20 -14.75
C SER A 72 -10.98 1.19 -13.78
N PHE A 73 -10.19 2.08 -14.37
CA PHE A 73 -9.42 3.07 -13.63
C PHE A 73 -9.77 4.48 -14.10
N GLU A 74 -9.93 5.40 -13.16
CA GLU A 74 -10.19 6.80 -13.45
C GLU A 74 -9.29 7.71 -12.61
N SER A 75 -8.56 8.61 -13.26
CA SER A 75 -7.81 9.68 -12.58
C SER A 75 -8.68 10.93 -12.46
N HIS A 76 -8.93 11.44 -11.25
CA HIS A 76 -9.69 12.68 -11.04
C HIS A 76 -9.28 13.39 -9.75
N ASN A 77 -8.98 14.70 -9.83
CA ASN A 77 -8.61 15.56 -8.68
C ASN A 77 -7.55 14.90 -7.77
N GLU A 78 -6.40 14.54 -8.35
CA GLU A 78 -5.26 14.03 -7.59
C GLU A 78 -5.52 12.67 -6.90
N ALA A 79 -6.61 11.98 -7.27
CA ALA A 79 -6.89 10.64 -6.82
C ALA A 79 -7.01 9.68 -8.01
N TYR A 80 -6.54 8.45 -7.81
CA TYR A 80 -6.64 7.35 -8.75
C TYR A 80 -7.69 6.36 -8.26
N LYS A 81 -8.78 6.24 -9.02
CA LYS A 81 -9.95 5.46 -8.62
C LYS A 81 -9.92 4.08 -9.26
N ILE A 82 -10.31 3.09 -8.49
CA ILE A 82 -10.55 1.72 -8.95
C ILE A 82 -12.05 1.48 -8.93
N LEU A 83 -12.61 1.12 -10.08
CA LEU A 83 -14.02 0.80 -10.23
C LEU A 83 -14.20 -0.67 -10.61
N VAL A 84 -15.22 -1.30 -10.03
CA VAL A 84 -15.65 -2.66 -10.34
C VAL A 84 -17.13 -2.61 -10.75
N ASP A 85 -17.43 -3.02 -11.98
CA ASP A 85 -18.76 -2.93 -12.59
C ASP A 85 -19.36 -1.51 -12.46
N GLY A 86 -18.50 -0.49 -12.61
CA GLY A 86 -18.83 0.93 -12.48
C GLY A 86 -18.99 1.46 -11.04
N ASN A 87 -18.76 0.64 -10.02
CA ASN A 87 -18.83 1.04 -8.62
C ASN A 87 -17.43 1.34 -8.08
N LEU A 88 -17.28 2.48 -7.39
CA LEU A 88 -16.02 2.83 -6.73
C LEU A 88 -15.71 1.83 -5.60
N VAL A 89 -14.59 1.11 -5.71
CA VAL A 89 -14.14 0.14 -4.70
C VAL A 89 -12.83 0.55 -4.04
N GLY A 90 -12.03 1.41 -4.67
CA GLY A 90 -10.74 1.85 -4.15
C GLY A 90 -10.40 3.27 -4.58
N LEU A 91 -9.71 3.97 -3.69
CA LEU A 91 -9.16 5.29 -3.96
C LEU A 91 -7.69 5.29 -3.52
N LEU A 92 -6.82 5.60 -4.46
CA LEU A 92 -5.38 5.70 -4.31
C LEU A 92 -4.95 7.14 -4.54
N GLU A 93 -3.80 7.48 -3.99
CA GLU A 93 -3.19 8.81 -4.06
C GLU A 93 -2.63 9.12 -5.46
N SER A 94 -2.26 8.10 -6.22
CA SER A 94 -1.81 8.25 -7.62
C SER A 94 -1.77 6.92 -8.34
N GLU A 95 -1.54 6.96 -9.66
CA GLU A 95 -1.21 5.77 -10.44
C GLU A 95 0.11 5.14 -9.98
N ALA A 96 1.07 5.96 -9.52
CA ALA A 96 2.32 5.46 -8.95
C ALA A 96 2.07 4.62 -7.68
N ALA A 97 1.10 5.02 -6.84
CA ALA A 97 0.67 4.24 -5.69
C ALA A 97 0.03 2.89 -6.11
N LEU A 98 -0.71 2.85 -7.23
CA LEU A 98 -1.21 1.60 -7.80
C LEU A 98 -0.07 0.65 -8.16
N TYR A 99 0.98 1.14 -8.83
CA TYR A 99 2.12 0.32 -9.21
C TYR A 99 2.81 -0.29 -8.00
N ALA A 100 3.02 0.50 -6.96
CA ALA A 100 3.56 0.01 -5.69
C ALA A 100 2.67 -1.07 -5.06
N ASP A 101 1.35 -0.82 -4.98
CA ASP A 101 0.40 -1.75 -4.35
C ASP A 101 0.27 -3.07 -5.13
N LEU A 102 0.19 -3.04 -6.45
CA LEU A 102 0.12 -4.26 -7.27
C LEU A 102 1.41 -5.09 -7.16
N ALA A 103 2.57 -4.45 -7.26
CA ALA A 103 3.86 -5.11 -7.10
C ALA A 103 4.04 -5.72 -5.70
N ALA A 104 3.63 -4.99 -4.66
CA ALA A 104 3.66 -5.51 -3.29
C ALA A 104 2.70 -6.69 -3.13
N ALA A 105 1.52 -6.63 -3.73
CA ALA A 105 0.55 -7.72 -3.64
C ALA A 105 1.07 -9.02 -4.27
N ARG A 106 1.80 -8.96 -5.40
CA ARG A 106 2.48 -10.13 -5.99
C ARG A 106 3.44 -10.79 -5.00
N LEU A 107 4.27 -10.00 -4.34
CA LEU A 107 5.22 -10.50 -3.35
C LEU A 107 4.50 -11.07 -2.11
N LEU A 108 3.46 -10.40 -1.62
CA LEU A 108 2.73 -10.85 -0.44
C LEU A 108 1.88 -12.09 -0.71
N MET A 109 1.32 -12.25 -1.92
CA MET A 109 0.62 -13.48 -2.33
C MET A 109 1.54 -14.70 -2.30
N ASP A 110 2.82 -14.54 -2.62
CA ASP A 110 3.82 -15.61 -2.56
C ASP A 110 4.32 -15.86 -1.12
N ARG A 111 4.58 -14.79 -0.36
CA ARG A 111 5.25 -14.86 0.94
C ARG A 111 4.31 -15.01 2.13
N TYR A 112 3.03 -14.68 1.98
CA TYR A 112 2.04 -14.72 3.07
C TYR A 112 0.94 -15.74 2.78
N GLU A 113 1.04 -16.89 3.44
CA GLU A 113 0.15 -18.05 3.22
C GLU A 113 -1.34 -17.71 3.43
N ALA A 114 -1.63 -16.78 4.35
CA ALA A 114 -2.98 -16.37 4.72
C ALA A 114 -3.47 -15.14 3.94
N TRP A 115 -2.80 -14.77 2.84
CA TRP A 115 -3.22 -13.63 2.00
C TRP A 115 -4.67 -13.74 1.54
N ASP A 116 -5.06 -14.94 1.09
CA ASP A 116 -6.42 -15.19 0.60
C ASP A 116 -7.48 -15.13 1.71
N ASP A 117 -7.09 -15.36 2.97
CA ASP A 117 -7.97 -15.23 4.13
C ASP A 117 -8.15 -13.77 4.59
N LEU A 118 -7.30 -12.84 4.14
CA LEU A 118 -7.42 -11.43 4.48
C LEU A 118 -8.64 -10.79 3.80
N SER A 119 -9.31 -9.90 4.54
CA SER A 119 -10.31 -9.03 3.96
C SER A 119 -9.67 -8.05 2.96
N ILE A 120 -10.44 -7.55 2.00
CA ILE A 120 -9.97 -6.52 1.05
C ILE A 120 -9.44 -5.29 1.80
N ALA A 121 -10.07 -4.92 2.92
CA ALA A 121 -9.63 -3.80 3.74
C ALA A 121 -8.25 -4.06 4.39
N ASP A 122 -8.00 -5.28 4.86
CA ASP A 122 -6.71 -5.66 5.45
C ASP A 122 -5.60 -5.75 4.42
N ARG A 123 -5.89 -6.31 3.23
CA ARG A 123 -4.96 -6.28 2.09
C ARG A 123 -4.61 -4.84 1.74
N SER A 124 -5.61 -3.98 1.58
CA SER A 124 -5.39 -2.56 1.30
C SER A 124 -4.56 -1.87 2.38
N ARG A 125 -4.76 -2.22 3.67
CA ARG A 125 -3.99 -1.66 4.78
C ARG A 125 -2.52 -2.07 4.74
N LEU A 126 -2.22 -3.34 4.43
CA LEU A 126 -0.84 -3.83 4.27
C LEU A 126 -0.13 -3.11 3.12
N LEU A 127 -0.79 -3.04 1.96
CA LEU A 127 -0.23 -2.40 0.76
C LEU A 127 0.03 -0.91 0.99
N LYS A 128 -0.97 -0.20 1.56
CA LYS A 128 -0.80 1.21 1.94
C LYS A 128 0.32 1.42 2.96
N GLY A 129 0.46 0.52 3.94
CA GLY A 129 1.54 0.58 4.93
C GLY A 129 2.92 0.44 4.31
N LEU A 130 3.10 -0.43 3.31
CA LEU A 130 4.38 -0.59 2.61
C LEU A 130 4.83 0.68 1.88
N ARG A 131 3.90 1.50 1.40
CA ARG A 131 4.22 2.74 0.67
C ARG A 131 4.96 3.78 1.52
N LEU A 132 4.90 3.68 2.84
CA LEU A 132 5.70 4.50 3.76
C LEU A 132 7.21 4.26 3.62
N PHE A 133 7.61 3.09 3.15
CA PHE A 133 9.01 2.68 3.06
C PHE A 133 9.58 2.78 1.64
N LEU A 134 8.83 3.40 0.71
CA LEU A 134 9.35 3.66 -0.64
C LEU A 134 10.50 4.65 -0.56
N GLU A 135 11.61 4.32 -1.24
CA GLU A 135 12.75 5.22 -1.41
C GLU A 135 12.80 5.82 -2.83
N THR A 136 12.15 5.17 -3.79
CA THR A 136 12.11 5.58 -5.19
C THR A 136 10.68 5.60 -5.70
N CYS A 137 10.37 6.58 -6.54
CA CYS A 137 9.06 6.78 -7.13
C CYS A 137 8.76 5.66 -8.12
N PRO A 138 7.66 4.91 -7.94
CA PRO A 138 7.27 3.85 -8.85
C PRO A 138 7.11 4.35 -10.29
N ASP A 139 6.61 5.57 -10.51
CA ASP A 139 6.34 6.09 -11.85
C ASP A 139 7.60 6.60 -12.57
N CYS A 140 8.39 7.48 -11.96
CA CYS A 140 9.50 8.15 -12.65
C CYS A 140 10.90 7.64 -12.24
N GLY A 141 11.02 6.81 -11.20
CA GLY A 141 12.28 6.24 -10.77
C GLY A 141 13.22 7.21 -10.03
N ASN A 142 12.75 8.40 -9.66
CA ASN A 142 13.52 9.34 -8.83
C ASN A 142 13.24 9.13 -7.35
N ASP A 143 14.12 9.62 -6.47
CA ASP A 143 13.91 9.58 -5.02
C ASP A 143 12.57 10.21 -4.60
N VAL A 144 11.98 9.63 -3.57
CA VAL A 144 10.78 10.19 -2.90
C VAL A 144 11.17 10.76 -1.56
N THR A 145 10.39 11.72 -1.09
CA THR A 145 10.59 12.32 0.22
C THR A 145 9.44 11.93 1.13
N PHE A 146 9.78 11.49 2.34
CA PHE A 146 8.83 11.38 3.44
C PHE A 146 8.82 12.71 4.20
N ASP A 147 7.65 13.32 4.32
CA ASP A 147 7.46 14.58 5.03
C ASP A 147 6.17 14.55 5.87
N THR A 148 6.10 15.43 6.87
CA THR A 148 4.85 15.74 7.57
C THR A 148 4.35 17.10 7.11
N GLU A 149 3.19 17.13 6.46
CA GLU A 149 2.63 18.32 5.83
C GLU A 149 1.34 18.77 6.50
N GLU A 150 1.06 20.07 6.50
CA GLU A 150 -0.23 20.59 6.94
C GLU A 150 -1.20 20.72 5.76
N VAL A 151 -2.23 19.90 5.72
CA VAL A 151 -3.31 19.99 4.72
C VAL A 151 -4.42 20.89 5.21
N GLU A 152 -4.75 21.90 4.41
CA GLU A 152 -5.85 22.82 4.68
C GLU A 152 -7.18 22.22 4.21
N SER A 153 -8.11 22.06 5.15
CA SER A 153 -9.51 21.81 4.87
C SER A 153 -10.34 23.06 5.18
N CYS A 154 -11.58 23.15 4.67
CA CYS A 154 -12.46 24.32 4.86
C CYS A 154 -12.72 24.72 6.33
N CYS A 155 -12.27 23.92 7.30
CA CYS A 155 -12.45 24.14 8.74
C CYS A 155 -11.15 24.14 9.55
N GLY A 156 -9.96 24.03 8.93
CA GLY A 156 -8.66 24.06 9.63
C GLY A 156 -7.51 23.44 8.83
N SER A 157 -6.27 23.60 9.31
CA SER A 157 -5.10 22.85 8.85
C SER A 157 -4.85 21.65 9.77
N TYR A 158 -4.46 20.51 9.20
CA TYR A 158 -4.15 19.31 9.96
C TYR A 158 -2.84 18.67 9.46
N PRO A 159 -1.94 18.24 10.35
CA PRO A 159 -0.74 17.53 9.94
C PRO A 159 -1.07 16.13 9.43
N VAL A 160 -0.47 15.75 8.32
CA VAL A 160 -0.51 14.41 7.71
C VAL A 160 0.90 13.95 7.40
N ALA A 161 1.18 12.66 7.55
CA ALA A 161 2.39 12.06 7.00
C ALA A 161 2.16 11.79 5.51
N ALA A 162 3.10 12.20 4.67
CA ALA A 162 3.02 12.05 3.22
C ALA A 162 4.32 11.49 2.65
N VAL A 163 4.18 10.73 1.56
CA VAL A 163 5.31 10.31 0.71
C VAL A 163 5.04 10.84 -0.68
N ASP A 164 5.92 11.71 -1.16
CA ASP A 164 5.74 12.42 -2.43
C ASP A 164 7.00 12.35 -3.30
N CYS A 165 6.79 12.30 -4.61
CA CYS A 165 7.86 12.47 -5.57
C CYS A 165 7.92 13.92 -6.06
N GLY A 166 8.99 14.64 -5.70
CA GLY A 166 9.18 16.03 -6.13
C GLY A 166 9.38 16.22 -7.64
N GLU A 167 9.82 15.19 -8.36
CA GLU A 167 10.13 15.29 -9.79
C GLU A 167 8.88 15.15 -10.68
N CYS A 168 7.98 14.21 -10.36
CA CYS A 168 6.76 13.98 -11.15
C CYS A 168 5.47 14.45 -10.46
N GLY A 169 5.54 14.84 -9.19
CA GLY A 169 4.39 15.27 -8.39
C GLY A 169 3.45 14.14 -7.97
N SER A 170 3.86 12.87 -8.11
CA SER A 170 3.04 11.75 -7.65
C SER A 170 3.03 11.68 -6.13
N ARG A 171 1.83 11.69 -5.55
CA ARG A 171 1.61 11.34 -4.15
C ARG A 171 1.49 9.83 -3.99
N LEU A 172 2.31 9.27 -3.11
CA LEU A 172 2.38 7.82 -2.89
C LEU A 172 1.68 7.41 -1.62
N PHE A 173 1.66 8.26 -0.61
CA PHE A 173 0.98 7.97 0.64
C PHE A 173 0.50 9.28 1.26
N GLU A 174 -0.66 9.24 1.91
CA GLU A 174 -1.12 10.25 2.86
C GLU A 174 -1.81 9.57 4.05
N SER A 175 -1.43 9.94 5.27
CA SER A 175 -2.12 9.47 6.47
C SER A 175 -3.48 10.15 6.63
N ALA A 176 -4.36 9.57 7.45
CA ALA A 176 -5.45 10.36 8.01
C ALA A 176 -4.86 11.57 8.79
N PRO A 177 -5.63 12.66 8.95
CA PRO A 177 -5.23 13.78 9.81
C PRO A 177 -4.76 13.27 11.17
N LEU A 178 -3.56 13.66 11.58
CA LEU A 178 -3.04 13.31 12.91
C LEU A 178 -3.83 14.13 13.94
N GLU A 179 -4.64 13.46 14.74
CA GLU A 179 -5.36 14.09 15.84
C GLU A 179 -4.34 14.62 16.88
N GLN A 180 -4.49 15.89 17.26
CA GLN A 180 -3.67 16.53 18.31
C GLN A 180 -4.28 16.36 19.70
#